data_AF-A0A847C658-F1
#
_entry.id   AF-A0A847C658-F1
#
_cell.length_a   1.000
_cell.length_b   1.000
_cell.length_c   1.000
_cell.angle_alpha   90.00
_cell.angle_beta   90.00
_cell.angle_gamma   90.00
#
_symmetry.space_group_name_H-M   'P 1'
#
loop_
_entity.id
_entity.type
_entity.pdbx_description
1 polymer ?
#
loop_
_entity_poly.entity_id
_entity_poly.type
_entity_poly.pdbx_seq_one_letter_code
_entity_poly.pdbx_strand_id
1 'polypeptide(L)'
;MKKGIKIAIIIVLVLVIAAAAFLAYRHFYLGSTGKYIGAEAAKEIAFKQQGVTEAEVRDLHVDLEKSLIKPTYYEVEFEVGNMEYEYQINAVTGQILKVKSEKDMD
;
A
#
# COMPACT_ATOMS: atom_id res chain seq x y z
N MET A 1 -10.27 29.34 -34.62
CA MET A 1 -9.35 29.44 -33.46
C MET A 1 -7.92 29.61 -33.96
N LYS A 2 -7.21 30.67 -33.54
CA LYS A 2 -5.83 30.96 -33.99
C LYS A 2 -4.90 29.85 -33.47
N LYS A 3 -4.00 29.34 -34.31
CA LYS A 3 -3.13 28.18 -34.00
C LYS A 3 -2.38 28.31 -32.66
N GLY A 4 -1.99 29.53 -32.27
CA GLY A 4 -1.34 29.80 -30.97
C GLY A 4 -2.24 29.60 -29.73
N ILE A 5 -3.56 29.78 -29.85
CA ILE A 5 -4.49 29.58 -28.72
C ILE A 5 -4.63 28.08 -28.39
N LYS A 6 -4.60 27.21 -29.39
CA LYS A 6 -4.69 25.75 -29.19
C LYS A 6 -3.43 25.19 -28.51
N ILE A 7 -2.24 25.71 -28.85
CA ILE A 7 -0.97 25.27 -28.24
C ILE A 7 -0.88 25.70 -26.77
N ALA A 8 -1.28 26.93 -26.45
CA ALA A 8 -1.28 27.42 -25.08
C ALA A 8 -2.21 26.60 -24.16
N ILE A 9 -3.39 26.19 -24.66
CA ILE A 9 -4.33 25.34 -23.90
C ILE A 9 -3.72 23.96 -23.61
N ILE A 10 -3.04 23.34 -24.58
CA ILE A 10 -2.41 22.02 -24.39
C ILE A 10 -1.29 22.10 -23.35
N ILE A 11 -0.44 23.13 -23.40
CA ILE A 11 0.64 23.32 -22.42
C ILE A 11 0.07 23.49 -21.00
N VAL A 12 -0.97 24.30 -20.85
CA VAL A 12 -1.64 24.50 -19.55
C VAL A 12 -2.25 23.19 -19.04
N LEU A 13 -2.89 22.39 -19.90
CA LEU A 13 -3.44 21.08 -19.51
C LEU A 13 -2.35 20.10 -19.07
N VAL A 14 -1.22 20.04 -19.76
CA VAL A 14 -0.09 19.17 -19.37
C VAL A 14 0.51 19.61 -18.03
N LEU A 15 0.66 20.93 -17.80
CA LEU A 15 1.16 21.45 -16.53
C LEU A 15 0.19 21.18 -15.36
N VAL A 16 -1.12 21.28 -15.59
CA VAL A 16 -2.14 20.95 -14.58
C VAL A 16 -2.12 19.46 -14.23
N ILE A 17 -1.99 18.58 -15.23
CA ILE A 17 -1.88 17.13 -14.99
C ILE A 17 -0.59 16.80 -14.24
N ALA A 18 0.55 17.41 -14.62
CA ALA A 18 1.81 17.21 -13.93
C ALA A 18 1.78 17.68 -12.46
N ALA A 19 1.14 18.83 -12.19
CA ALA A 19 0.96 19.33 -10.82
C ALA A 19 0.02 18.42 -10.01
N ALA A 20 -1.09 17.94 -10.59
CA ALA A 20 -2.00 17.02 -9.91
C ALA A 20 -1.33 15.67 -9.62
N ALA A 21 -0.57 15.12 -10.57
CA ALA A 21 0.22 13.91 -10.37
C ALA A 21 1.29 14.13 -9.28
N PHE A 22 1.98 15.27 -9.27
CA PHE A 22 2.95 15.60 -8.23
C PHE A 22 2.31 15.77 -6.84
N LEU A 23 1.13 16.36 -6.76
CA LEU A 23 0.37 16.49 -5.50
C LEU A 23 -0.16 15.14 -5.01
N ALA A 24 -0.69 14.31 -5.91
CA ALA A 24 -1.12 12.95 -5.59
C ALA A 24 0.07 12.08 -5.17
N TYR A 25 1.21 12.21 -5.85
CA TYR A 25 2.47 11.58 -5.48
C TYR A 25 2.91 12.09 -4.09
N ARG A 26 2.96 13.40 -3.84
CA ARG A 26 3.28 13.92 -2.49
C ARG A 26 2.35 13.39 -1.41
N HIS A 27 1.05 13.31 -1.65
CA HIS A 27 0.09 12.83 -0.64
C HIS A 27 0.15 11.31 -0.42
N PHE A 28 0.49 10.56 -1.46
CA PHE A 28 0.70 9.11 -1.37
C PHE A 28 2.01 8.75 -0.67
N TYR A 29 3.10 9.49 -0.93
CA TYR A 29 4.44 9.18 -0.40
C TYR A 29 4.76 9.87 0.95
N LEU A 30 4.26 11.08 1.21
CA LEU A 30 4.36 11.66 2.55
C LEU A 30 3.21 11.09 3.38
N GLY A 31 3.51 10.04 4.13
CA GLY A 31 2.59 9.42 5.08
C GLY A 31 1.82 10.49 5.85
N SER A 32 0.50 10.49 5.67
CA SER A 32 -0.42 11.35 6.41
C SER A 32 -0.19 11.16 7.91
N THR A 33 -0.23 12.25 8.68
CA THR A 33 -0.12 12.23 10.16
C THR A 33 -1.35 11.64 10.84
N GLY A 34 -2.03 10.69 10.19
CA GLY A 34 -3.14 9.93 10.75
C GLY A 34 -2.66 8.90 11.76
N LYS A 35 -3.50 8.60 12.75
CA LYS A 35 -3.27 7.50 13.69
C LYS A 35 -3.19 6.19 12.89
N TYR A 36 -2.18 5.37 13.16
CA TYR A 36 -2.02 4.09 12.47
C TYR A 36 -3.19 3.15 12.75
N ILE A 37 -3.52 2.30 11.78
CA ILE A 37 -4.62 1.33 11.85
C ILE A 37 -4.42 0.28 12.96
N GLY A 38 -3.17 0.04 13.37
CA GLY A 38 -2.81 -0.96 14.38
C GLY A 38 -2.57 -2.34 13.76
N ALA A 39 -1.81 -3.16 14.50
CA ALA A 39 -1.46 -4.52 14.09
C ALA A 39 -2.70 -5.42 13.87
N GLU A 40 -3.69 -5.31 14.76
CA GLU A 40 -4.91 -6.12 14.65
C GLU A 40 -5.71 -5.82 13.37
N ALA A 41 -5.87 -4.54 13.02
CA ALA A 41 -6.54 -4.17 11.78
C ALA A 41 -5.76 -4.61 10.53
N ALA A 42 -4.42 -4.53 10.58
CA ALA A 42 -3.57 -5.03 9.50
C ALA A 42 -3.73 -6.56 9.32
N LYS A 43 -3.70 -7.32 10.42
CA LYS A 43 -3.96 -8.76 10.45
C LYS A 43 -5.32 -9.10 9.83
N GLU A 44 -6.38 -8.44 10.28
CA GLU A 44 -7.73 -8.66 9.76
C GLU A 44 -7.84 -8.38 8.24
N ILE A 45 -7.18 -7.33 7.74
CA ILE A 45 -7.14 -7.02 6.31
C ILE A 45 -6.44 -8.13 5.53
N ALA A 46 -5.28 -8.60 6.01
CA ALA A 46 -4.52 -9.67 5.36
C ALA A 46 -5.32 -11.00 5.34
N PHE A 47 -5.91 -11.39 6.47
CA PHE A 47 -6.71 -12.61 6.59
C PHE A 47 -7.94 -12.55 5.69
N LYS A 48 -8.64 -11.42 5.67
CA LYS A 48 -9.78 -11.20 4.79
C LYS A 48 -9.39 -11.27 3.31
N GLN A 49 -8.24 -10.70 2.95
CA GLN A 49 -7.76 -10.73 1.57
C GLN A 49 -7.42 -12.16 1.13
N GLN A 50 -6.80 -12.95 2.01
CA GLN A 50 -6.45 -14.34 1.75
C GLN A 50 -7.64 -15.30 1.87
N GLY A 51 -8.70 -14.89 2.57
CA GLY A 51 -9.89 -15.70 2.81
C GLY A 51 -9.69 -16.77 3.88
N VAL A 52 -8.87 -16.48 4.90
CA VAL A 52 -8.50 -17.44 5.96
C VAL A 52 -8.93 -16.93 7.33
N THR A 53 -9.05 -17.86 8.27
CA THR A 53 -9.32 -17.59 9.67
C THR A 53 -8.06 -17.77 10.51
N GLU A 54 -8.04 -17.20 11.72
CA GLU A 54 -6.92 -17.35 12.66
C GLU A 54 -6.66 -18.82 13.04
N ALA A 55 -7.65 -19.71 12.92
CA ALA A 55 -7.50 -21.13 13.18
C ALA A 55 -6.73 -21.90 12.08
N GLU A 56 -6.64 -21.33 10.88
CA GLU A 56 -5.94 -21.92 9.72
C GLU A 56 -4.51 -21.41 9.59
N VAL A 57 -4.16 -20.37 10.36
CA VAL A 57 -2.90 -19.64 10.27
C VAL A 57 -1.89 -20.16 11.29
N ARG A 58 -0.63 -20.30 10.85
CA ARG A 58 0.54 -20.56 11.69
C ARG A 58 1.55 -19.43 11.52
N ASP A 59 2.49 -19.35 12.46
CA ASP A 59 3.69 -18.51 12.36
C ASP A 59 3.37 -17.04 11.99
N LEU A 60 2.35 -16.47 12.63
CA LEU A 60 1.89 -15.10 12.38
C LEU A 60 2.85 -14.06 12.98
N HIS A 61 3.37 -13.19 12.11
CA HIS A 61 4.14 -12.00 12.45
C HIS A 61 3.44 -10.73 11.93
N VAL A 62 3.43 -9.68 12.75
CA VAL A 62 2.86 -8.38 12.39
C VAL A 62 3.77 -7.26 12.87
N ASP A 63 4.58 -6.73 11.95
CA ASP A 63 5.61 -5.74 12.25
C ASP A 63 5.32 -4.39 11.59
N LEU A 64 5.67 -3.30 12.27
CA LEU A 64 5.50 -1.94 11.76
C LEU A 64 6.80 -1.43 11.14
N GLU A 65 6.84 -1.39 9.82
CA GLU A 65 7.98 -0.92 9.05
C GLU A 65 7.87 0.57 8.74
N LYS A 66 8.81 1.34 9.31
CA LYS A 66 8.90 2.79 9.12
C LYS A 66 10.00 3.11 8.11
N SER A 67 9.67 3.96 7.14
CA SER A 67 10.62 4.45 6.14
C SER A 67 10.54 5.96 5.99
N LEU A 68 11.67 6.58 5.66
CA LEU A 68 11.74 8.00 5.31
C LEU A 68 11.37 8.27 3.85
N ILE A 69 11.49 7.25 2.99
CA ILE A 69 11.32 7.37 1.53
C ILE A 69 10.11 6.60 0.99
N LYS A 70 9.56 5.67 1.78
CA LYS A 70 8.35 4.91 1.47
C LYS A 70 7.27 5.21 2.52
N PRO A 71 5.99 4.99 2.20
CA PRO A 71 4.93 5.01 3.21
C PRO A 71 5.28 4.05 4.35
N THR A 72 4.92 4.41 5.58
CA THR A 72 4.97 3.46 6.71
C THR A 72 3.92 2.38 6.48
N TYR A 73 4.27 1.11 6.70
CA TYR A 73 3.38 -0.02 6.47
C TYR A 73 3.50 -1.07 7.59
N TYR A 74 2.47 -1.88 7.73
CA TYR A 74 2.53 -3.14 8.47
C TYR A 74 2.94 -4.25 7.52
N GLU A 75 3.93 -5.03 7.91
CA GLU A 75 4.28 -6.31 7.30
C GLU A 75 3.53 -7.39 8.08
N VAL A 76 2.62 -8.09 7.40
CA VAL A 76 1.85 -9.21 7.96
C VAL A 76 2.32 -10.47 7.26
N GLU A 77 3.01 -11.32 8.00
CA GLU A 77 3.55 -12.59 7.50
C GLU A 77 2.87 -13.73 8.23
N PHE A 78 2.44 -14.76 7.50
CA PHE A 78 1.80 -15.92 8.08
C PHE A 78 1.80 -17.12 7.15
N GLU A 79 1.69 -18.31 7.73
CA GLU A 79 1.65 -19.58 7.00
C GLU A 79 0.25 -20.19 6.98
N VAL A 80 -0.14 -20.77 5.83
CA VAL A 80 -1.32 -21.63 5.69
C VAL A 80 -0.95 -22.85 4.86
N GLY A 81 -1.11 -24.04 5.45
CA GLY A 81 -0.64 -25.27 4.82
C GLY A 81 0.88 -25.25 4.63
N ASN A 82 1.35 -25.30 3.38
CA ASN A 82 2.76 -25.23 2.98
C ASN A 82 3.08 -23.95 2.18
N MET A 83 2.34 -22.88 2.46
CA MET A 83 2.53 -21.59 1.82
C MET A 83 2.71 -20.52 2.88
N GLU A 84 3.72 -19.70 2.71
CA GLU A 84 3.93 -18.46 3.45
C GLU A 84 3.33 -17.31 2.64
N TYR A 85 2.68 -16.38 3.33
CA TYR A 85 2.09 -15.17 2.77
C TYR A 85 2.64 -13.94 3.48
N GLU A 86 3.10 -12.96 2.70
CA GLU A 86 3.59 -11.66 3.18
C GLU A 86 2.72 -10.56 2.56
N TYR A 87 2.15 -9.72 3.41
CA TYR A 87 1.35 -8.55 3.04
C TYR A 87 1.98 -7.28 3.58
N GLN A 88 2.25 -6.32 2.70
CA GLN A 88 2.63 -4.96 3.12
C GLN A 88 1.39 -4.06 3.02
N ILE A 89 0.91 -3.57 4.17
CA ILE A 89 -0.35 -2.82 4.29
C ILE A 89 -0.04 -1.42 4.79
N ASN A 90 -0.44 -0.39 4.05
CA ASN A 90 -0.24 1.00 4.44
C ASN A 90 -0.79 1.26 5.85
N ALA A 91 0.09 1.71 6.75
CA ALA A 91 -0.22 1.80 8.17
C ALA A 91 -1.27 2.87 8.50
N VAL A 92 -1.57 3.78 7.57
CA VAL A 92 -2.56 4.86 7.76
C VAL A 92 -3.86 4.56 7.02
N THR A 93 -3.77 4.07 5.78
CA THR A 93 -4.94 3.90 4.91
C THR A 93 -5.52 2.48 4.90
N GLY A 94 -4.76 1.48 5.36
CA GLY A 94 -5.13 0.07 5.22
C GLY A 94 -5.04 -0.46 3.79
N GLN A 95 -4.52 0.33 2.85
CA GLN A 95 -4.32 -0.13 1.47
C GLN A 95 -3.23 -1.19 1.40
N ILE A 96 -3.48 -2.28 0.70
CA ILE A 96 -2.47 -3.30 0.38
C ILE A 96 -1.50 -2.72 -0.65
N LEU A 97 -0.23 -2.62 -0.27
CA LEU A 97 0.87 -2.09 -1.08
C LEU A 97 1.60 -3.21 -1.85
N LYS A 98 1.72 -4.39 -1.23
CA LYS A 98 2.40 -5.55 -1.81
C LYS A 98 1.80 -6.84 -1.24
N VAL A 99 1.77 -7.87 -2.09
CA VAL A 99 1.46 -9.25 -1.71
C VAL A 99 2.55 -10.13 -2.27
N LYS A 100 3.08 -11.03 -1.46
CA LYS A 100 4.03 -12.06 -1.84
C LYS A 100 3.57 -13.37 -1.23
N SER A 101 3.79 -14.47 -1.94
CA SER A 101 3.54 -15.81 -1.42
C SER A 101 4.65 -16.73 -1.88
N GLU A 102 5.20 -17.51 -0.96
CA GLU A 102 6.26 -18.47 -1.26
C GLU A 102 5.83 -19.85 -0.76
N LYS A 103 6.22 -20.88 -1.52
CA LYS A 103 5.98 -22.25 -1.08
C LYS A 103 7.04 -22.56 -0.04
N ASP A 104 6.59 -22.90 1.15
CA ASP A 104 7.47 -23.34 2.21
C ASP A 104 8.04 -24.71 1.80
N MET A 105 9.31 -24.71 1.42
CA MET A 105 10.05 -25.91 1.06
C MET A 105 10.99 -26.21 2.22
N ASP A 106 10.44 -26.93 3.21
CA ASP A 106 11.21 -27.67 4.22
C ASP A 106 12.42 -28.40 3.60
#